data_AF-A0A0Q7QA05-F1
#
_entry.id   AF-A0A0Q7QA05-F1
#
_cell.length_a   1.000
_cell.length_b   1.000
_cell.length_c   1.000
_cell.angle_alpha   90.00
_cell.angle_beta   90.00
_cell.angle_gamma   90.00
#
_symmetry.space_group_name_H-M   'P 1'
#
loop_
_entity.id
_entity.type
_entity.pdbx_description
1 polymer ?
#
loop_
_entity_poly.entity_id
_entity_poly.type
_entity_poly.pdbx_seq_one_letter_code
_entity_poly.pdbx_strand_id
1 'polypeptide(L)'
;MGVLVAATLVAGLSGCGTDDVSVGPTRLSDAQLPDAASVRTVRPDVSRTTWAAMHLSTHERALDACDGPVAVDIGPGRPTLVVEHDYCGGKEWIAPLRRGDVVQLDGVGVRPGLYRVTGRTMLTRGKARVRDLPPGQLVLQTCVSPTKQVEVSAVMVQDAVAS
;
A
#
# COMPACT_ATOMS: atom_id res chain seq x y z
N MET A 1 39.72 31.35 -54.35
CA MET A 1 38.47 32.05 -54.74
C MET A 1 37.33 31.36 -54.01
N GLY A 2 36.48 31.97 -53.20
CA GLY A 2 36.32 33.34 -52.71
C GLY A 2 35.60 33.26 -51.34
N VAL A 3 36.04 34.08 -50.37
CA VAL A 3 35.33 35.24 -49.79
C VAL A 3 34.42 34.89 -48.60
N LEU A 4 34.92 35.24 -47.41
CA LEU A 4 34.20 35.52 -46.16
C LEU A 4 33.25 36.72 -46.34
N VAL A 5 32.18 36.84 -45.55
CA VAL A 5 31.93 37.98 -44.62
C VAL A 5 30.50 37.93 -44.02
N ALA A 6 30.52 38.04 -42.68
CA ALA A 6 29.63 38.69 -41.72
C ALA A 6 28.14 38.38 -41.55
N ALA A 7 27.84 38.27 -40.25
CA ALA A 7 26.56 38.23 -39.59
C ALA A 7 25.81 39.56 -39.62
N THR A 8 24.48 39.47 -39.51
CA THR A 8 23.63 40.58 -39.10
C THR A 8 22.71 40.09 -37.99
N LEU A 9 22.97 40.55 -36.76
CA LEU A 9 21.99 40.54 -35.68
C LEU A 9 20.90 41.57 -36.02
N VAL A 10 19.63 41.17 -35.95
CA VAL A 10 18.51 42.10 -35.85
C VAL A 10 17.84 41.87 -34.51
N ALA A 11 18.03 42.84 -33.62
CA ALA A 11 17.32 42.95 -32.36
C ALA A 11 15.88 43.43 -32.64
N GLY A 12 14.90 42.60 -32.31
CA GLY A 12 13.49 43.00 -32.22
C GLY A 12 13.07 42.98 -30.76
N LEU A 13 13.04 44.16 -30.13
CA LEU A 13 12.43 44.39 -28.83
C LEU A 13 11.07 45.07 -29.02
N SER A 14 10.17 44.77 -28.08
CA SER A 14 8.93 45.48 -27.73
C SER A 14 7.64 44.89 -28.30
N GLY A 15 7.05 44.02 -27.49
CA GLY A 15 5.68 43.55 -27.60
C GLY A 15 5.21 42.85 -26.33
N CYS A 16 5.46 43.43 -25.15
CA CYS A 16 4.81 43.01 -23.91
C CYS A 16 3.39 43.57 -23.93
N GLY A 17 2.47 42.83 -24.56
CA GLY A 17 1.05 42.99 -24.30
C GLY A 17 0.77 42.44 -22.91
N THR A 18 0.70 43.30 -21.91
CA THR A 18 0.08 42.94 -20.64
C THR A 18 -1.43 42.95 -20.88
N ASP A 19 -2.00 41.77 -21.07
CA ASP A 19 -3.42 41.59 -20.79
C ASP A 19 -3.63 41.92 -19.31
N ASP A 20 -4.22 43.09 -19.10
CA ASP A 20 -4.64 43.59 -17.80
C ASP A 20 -5.76 42.69 -17.29
N VAL A 21 -5.40 41.53 -16.73
CA VAL A 21 -6.32 40.72 -15.94
C VAL A 21 -6.52 41.48 -14.64
N SER A 22 -7.57 42.30 -14.62
CA SER A 22 -8.07 42.91 -13.40
C SER A 22 -8.57 41.79 -12.48
N VAL A 23 -7.67 41.26 -11.67
CA VAL A 23 -8.01 40.38 -10.54
C VAL A 23 -8.60 41.30 -9.48
N GLY A 24 -9.91 41.52 -9.56
CA GLY A 24 -10.66 42.14 -8.47
C GLY A 24 -10.40 41.35 -7.17
N PRO A 25 -10.48 42.00 -6.00
CA PRO A 25 -10.24 41.32 -4.74
C PRO A 25 -11.33 40.27 -4.51
N THR A 26 -11.06 39.03 -4.90
CA THR A 26 -11.89 37.88 -4.52
C THR A 26 -11.88 37.82 -3.01
N ARG A 27 -13.01 38.14 -2.39
CA ARG A 27 -13.16 37.98 -0.94
C ARG A 27 -13.05 36.49 -0.64
N LEU A 28 -12.41 36.14 0.46
CA LEU A 28 -12.36 34.76 0.98
C LEU A 28 -13.76 34.11 1.10
N SER A 29 -14.82 34.93 1.18
CA SER A 29 -16.21 34.50 1.20
C SER A 29 -16.76 33.95 -0.13
N ASP A 30 -16.10 34.26 -1.26
CA ASP A 30 -16.49 33.78 -2.60
C ASP A 30 -15.71 32.53 -3.04
N ALA A 31 -14.79 32.05 -2.19
CA ALA A 31 -14.21 30.73 -2.37
C ALA A 31 -15.28 29.69 -2.04
N GLN A 32 -15.97 29.23 -3.10
CA GLN A 32 -16.76 28.01 -3.03
C GLN A 32 -15.82 26.92 -2.52
N LEU A 33 -15.96 26.56 -1.24
CA LEU A 33 -15.29 25.39 -0.70
C LEU A 33 -15.62 24.25 -1.67
N PRO A 34 -14.63 23.49 -2.17
CA PRO A 34 -14.92 22.33 -2.97
C PRO A 34 -15.97 21.55 -2.20
N ASP A 35 -17.12 21.33 -2.86
CA ASP A 35 -18.20 20.49 -2.35
C ASP A 35 -17.51 19.29 -1.72
N ALA A 36 -17.83 18.99 -0.46
CA ALA A 36 -17.23 17.91 0.31
C ALA A 36 -17.69 16.61 -0.34
N ALA A 37 -17.21 16.38 -1.56
CA ALA A 37 -17.55 15.33 -2.47
C ALA A 37 -17.25 14.08 -1.67
N SER A 38 -18.35 13.44 -1.26
CA SER A 38 -18.43 12.26 -0.43
C SER A 38 -17.10 11.52 -0.43
N VAL A 39 -16.28 11.72 0.60
CA VAL A 39 -15.10 10.87 0.79
C VAL A 39 -15.69 9.49 0.95
N ARG A 40 -15.64 8.69 -0.12
CA ARG A 40 -16.28 7.39 -0.16
C ARG A 40 -15.55 6.53 0.85
N THR A 41 -16.12 6.43 2.06
CA THR A 41 -15.51 5.71 3.17
C THR A 41 -15.30 4.28 2.72
N VAL A 42 -14.03 3.87 2.65
CA VAL A 42 -13.68 2.49 2.37
C VAL A 42 -14.02 1.70 3.63
N ARG A 43 -14.89 0.69 3.51
CA ARG A 43 -15.21 -0.22 4.61
C ARG A 43 -14.38 -1.49 4.48
N PRO A 44 -13.90 -2.08 5.59
CA PRO A 44 -13.22 -3.36 5.54
C PRO A 44 -14.21 -4.50 5.30
N ASP A 45 -13.79 -5.48 4.51
CA ASP A 45 -14.46 -6.78 4.36
C ASP A 45 -14.06 -7.72 5.50
N VAL A 46 -12.83 -7.56 6.01
CA VAL A 46 -12.29 -8.29 7.18
C VAL A 46 -11.51 -7.34 8.07
N SER A 47 -11.63 -7.49 9.38
CA SER A 47 -10.82 -6.78 10.38
C SER A 47 -10.06 -7.76 11.26
N ARG A 48 -8.76 -7.51 11.48
CA ARG A 48 -7.89 -8.32 12.33
C ARG A 48 -6.88 -7.44 13.05
N THR A 49 -6.49 -7.87 14.25
CA THR A 49 -5.43 -7.27 15.05
C THR A 49 -4.26 -8.25 15.10
N THR A 50 -3.06 -7.81 14.72
CA THR A 50 -1.85 -8.63 14.88
C THR A 50 -1.46 -8.68 16.35
N TRP A 51 -1.28 -9.89 16.86
CA TRP A 51 -1.02 -10.15 18.27
C TRP A 51 0.45 -9.92 18.64
N ALA A 52 1.36 -10.35 17.77
CA ALA A 52 2.80 -10.23 18.00
C ALA A 52 3.55 -9.85 16.72
N ALA A 53 4.78 -9.37 16.92
CA ALA A 53 5.76 -9.18 15.87
C ALA A 53 7.06 -9.90 16.19
N MET A 54 7.61 -10.64 15.24
CA MET A 54 8.83 -11.43 15.41
C MET A 54 9.73 -11.34 14.19
N HIS A 55 11.03 -11.55 14.36
CA HIS A 55 11.93 -11.78 13.23
C HIS A 55 11.70 -13.17 12.62
N LEU A 56 11.95 -13.31 11.33
CA LEU A 56 11.79 -14.57 10.58
C LEU A 56 12.50 -15.77 11.22
N SER A 57 13.63 -15.59 11.90
CA SER A 57 14.35 -16.69 12.55
C SER A 57 13.69 -17.22 13.84
N THR A 58 12.69 -16.51 14.37
CA THR A 58 12.12 -16.76 15.72
C THR A 58 10.60 -16.81 15.74
N HIS A 59 9.94 -16.66 14.59
CA HIS A 59 8.49 -16.49 14.51
C HIS A 59 7.66 -17.73 14.89
N GLU A 60 8.21 -18.95 14.75
CA GLU A 60 7.49 -20.21 14.97
C GLU A 60 6.82 -20.27 16.35
N ARG A 61 7.53 -19.85 17.40
CA ARG A 61 6.99 -19.84 18.77
C ARG A 61 5.75 -18.95 18.92
N ALA A 62 5.74 -17.79 18.27
CA ALA A 62 4.58 -16.89 18.32
C ALA A 62 3.42 -17.45 17.51
N LEU A 63 3.71 -18.10 16.38
CA LEU A 63 2.69 -18.70 15.52
C LEU A 63 1.99 -19.87 16.21
N ASP A 64 2.75 -20.72 16.91
CA ASP A 64 2.25 -21.90 17.62
C ASP A 64 1.39 -21.55 18.85
N ALA A 65 1.43 -20.31 19.33
CA ALA A 65 0.60 -19.85 20.44
C ALA A 65 -0.88 -19.73 20.06
N CYS A 66 -1.23 -19.64 18.77
CA CYS A 66 -2.60 -19.45 18.28
C CYS A 66 -3.36 -18.25 18.87
N ASP A 67 -2.67 -17.21 19.35
CA ASP A 67 -3.32 -16.01 19.91
C ASP A 67 -3.72 -14.98 18.83
N GLY A 68 -3.49 -15.29 17.56
CA GLY A 68 -3.90 -14.51 16.40
C GLY A 68 -2.79 -14.33 15.36
N PRO A 69 -3.00 -13.41 14.38
CA PRO A 69 -2.02 -13.16 13.33
C PRO A 69 -0.71 -12.60 13.89
N VAL A 70 0.41 -13.05 13.33
CA VAL A 70 1.76 -12.61 13.69
C VAL A 70 2.38 -11.85 12.53
N ALA A 71 2.87 -10.64 12.81
CA ALA A 71 3.71 -9.90 11.88
C ALA A 71 5.14 -10.45 11.93
N VAL A 72 5.71 -10.76 10.78
CA VAL A 72 7.05 -11.29 10.62
C VAL A 72 7.89 -10.28 9.89
N ASP A 73 8.89 -9.75 10.59
CA ASP A 73 9.96 -8.97 9.98
C ASP A 73 10.85 -9.90 9.18
N ILE A 74 10.86 -9.67 7.88
CA ILE A 74 11.63 -10.42 6.88
C ILE A 74 12.85 -9.65 6.36
N GLY A 75 13.14 -8.49 6.96
CA GLY A 75 14.33 -7.69 6.73
C GLY A 75 14.08 -6.39 5.96
N PRO A 76 15.12 -5.55 5.84
CA PRO A 76 15.01 -4.20 5.30
C PRO A 76 14.50 -4.16 3.86
N GLY A 77 13.58 -3.24 3.56
CA GLY A 77 13.04 -3.02 2.21
C GLY A 77 12.14 -4.15 1.68
N ARG A 78 11.78 -5.11 2.53
CA ARG A 78 10.85 -6.20 2.22
C ARG A 78 9.43 -5.85 2.69
N PRO A 79 8.37 -6.46 2.12
CA PRO A 79 7.02 -6.28 2.63
C PRO A 79 6.91 -6.74 4.09
N THR A 80 5.93 -6.21 4.83
CA THR A 80 5.54 -6.84 6.10
C THR A 80 4.82 -8.15 5.78
N LEU A 81 5.30 -9.27 6.33
CA LEU A 81 4.63 -10.56 6.20
C LEU A 81 3.73 -10.77 7.41
N VAL A 82 2.44 -11.01 7.23
CA VAL A 82 1.54 -11.41 8.31
C VAL A 82 1.13 -12.85 8.07
N VAL A 83 1.32 -13.68 9.08
CA VAL A 83 1.08 -15.11 9.04
C VAL A 83 0.15 -15.52 10.15
N GLU A 84 -0.65 -16.54 9.88
CA GLU A 84 -1.41 -17.25 10.90
C GLU A 84 -1.53 -18.70 10.45
N HIS A 85 -1.42 -19.65 11.39
CA HIS A 85 -1.64 -21.05 11.06
C HIS A 85 -3.08 -21.25 10.59
N ASP A 86 -3.26 -22.22 9.71
CA ASP A 86 -4.56 -22.54 9.14
C ASP A 86 -5.56 -22.99 10.20
N TYR A 87 -5.10 -23.73 11.20
CA TYR A 87 -5.93 -24.22 12.32
C TYR A 87 -6.11 -23.21 13.46
N CYS A 88 -5.37 -22.09 13.48
CA CYS A 88 -5.58 -21.02 14.48
C CYS A 88 -6.56 -19.94 13.99
N GLY A 89 -6.99 -19.96 12.73
CA GLY A 89 -7.88 -18.94 12.15
C GLY A 89 -7.47 -18.46 10.76
N GLY A 90 -6.22 -18.69 10.35
CA GLY A 90 -5.69 -18.18 9.08
C GLY A 90 -6.48 -18.64 7.87
N LYS A 91 -7.00 -19.87 7.87
CA LYS A 91 -7.76 -20.44 6.76
C LYS A 91 -9.12 -19.78 6.59
N GLU A 92 -9.73 -19.31 7.67
CA GLU A 92 -11.07 -18.73 7.71
C GLU A 92 -11.09 -17.33 7.11
N TRP A 93 -9.99 -16.58 7.22
CA TRP A 93 -9.97 -15.19 6.79
C TRP A 93 -8.94 -14.85 5.72
N ILE A 94 -7.74 -15.47 5.70
CA ILE A 94 -6.74 -15.19 4.66
C ILE A 94 -7.09 -15.95 3.37
N ALA A 95 -7.42 -17.24 3.49
CA ALA A 95 -7.61 -18.08 2.31
C ALA A 95 -8.76 -17.68 1.37
N PRO A 96 -9.90 -17.13 1.88
CA PRO A 96 -11.01 -16.68 1.05
C PRO A 96 -10.78 -15.34 0.34
N LEU A 97 -9.79 -14.53 0.76
CA LEU A 97 -9.56 -13.19 0.22
C LEU A 97 -9.38 -13.22 -1.30
N ARG A 98 -9.91 -12.20 -1.97
CA ARG A 98 -9.85 -12.00 -3.42
C ARG A 98 -9.34 -10.60 -3.74
N ARG A 99 -8.85 -10.43 -4.97
CA ARG A 99 -8.47 -9.11 -5.48
C ARG A 99 -9.65 -8.15 -5.34
N GLY A 100 -9.40 -6.99 -4.71
CA GLY A 100 -10.42 -5.97 -4.46
C GLY A 100 -10.87 -5.90 -3.02
N ASP A 101 -10.82 -7.01 -2.28
CA ASP A 101 -11.21 -7.07 -0.86
C ASP A 101 -10.32 -6.12 -0.03
N VAL A 102 -10.88 -5.60 1.05
CA VAL A 102 -10.24 -4.66 1.96
C VAL A 102 -10.09 -5.30 3.34
N VAL A 103 -8.86 -5.36 3.81
CA VAL A 103 -8.51 -5.85 5.14
C VAL A 103 -8.15 -4.66 6.01
N GLN A 104 -8.83 -4.49 7.13
CA GLN A 104 -8.35 -3.64 8.21
C GLN A 104 -7.35 -4.43 9.06
N LEU A 105 -6.14 -3.90 9.20
CA LEU A 105 -5.16 -4.40 10.14
C LEU A 105 -4.74 -3.31 11.10
N ASP A 106 -4.57 -3.70 12.35
CA ASP A 106 -3.90 -2.95 13.40
C ASP A 106 -3.09 -3.93 14.27
N GLY A 107 -2.46 -3.44 15.33
CA GLY A 107 -1.68 -4.27 16.26
C GLY A 107 -0.17 -4.20 16.05
N VAL A 108 0.54 -5.18 16.63
CA VAL A 108 2.01 -5.16 16.74
C VAL A 108 2.67 -5.49 15.39
N GLY A 109 3.67 -4.69 15.00
CA GLY A 109 4.51 -4.95 13.82
C GLY A 109 3.86 -4.72 12.46
N VAL A 110 2.65 -4.17 12.42
CA VAL A 110 2.00 -3.69 11.20
C VAL A 110 1.72 -2.21 11.30
N ARG A 111 1.71 -1.50 10.17
CA ARG A 111 1.17 -0.14 10.14
C ARG A 111 -0.36 -0.21 10.22
N PRO A 112 -1.03 0.43 11.19
CA PRO A 112 -2.48 0.38 11.28
C PRO A 112 -3.16 1.02 10.05
N GLY A 113 -4.16 0.38 9.46
CA GLY A 113 -4.86 0.92 8.30
C GLY A 113 -5.72 -0.08 7.52
N LEU A 114 -6.27 0.39 6.40
CA LEU A 114 -7.00 -0.41 5.42
C LEU A 114 -6.08 -0.77 4.26
N TYR A 115 -6.06 -2.06 3.93
CA TYR A 115 -5.24 -2.66 2.90
C TYR A 115 -6.13 -3.30 1.84
N ARG A 116 -5.98 -2.91 0.57
CA ARG A 116 -6.69 -3.53 -0.54
C ARG A 116 -5.88 -4.67 -1.13
N VAL A 117 -6.49 -5.83 -1.27
CA VAL A 117 -5.90 -7.01 -1.90
C VAL A 117 -5.67 -6.76 -3.38
N THR A 118 -4.43 -6.94 -3.83
CA THR A 118 -4.01 -6.75 -5.23
C THR A 118 -3.76 -8.09 -5.93
N GLY A 119 -3.46 -9.15 -5.19
CA GLY A 119 -3.15 -10.46 -5.75
C GLY A 119 -3.30 -11.60 -4.76
N ARG A 120 -3.43 -12.81 -5.31
CA ARG A 120 -3.50 -14.06 -4.56
C ARG A 120 -2.82 -15.16 -5.35
N THR A 121 -1.93 -15.89 -4.69
CA THR A 121 -1.15 -16.97 -5.29
C THR A 121 -1.26 -18.22 -4.44
N MET A 122 -1.55 -19.36 -5.07
CA MET A 122 -1.51 -20.66 -4.42
C MET A 122 -0.15 -21.31 -4.66
N LEU A 123 0.52 -21.75 -3.60
CA LEU A 123 1.87 -22.29 -3.65
C LEU A 123 1.93 -23.67 -3.02
N THR A 124 2.89 -24.47 -3.46
CA THR A 124 3.27 -25.71 -2.74
C THR A 124 4.06 -25.32 -1.50
N ARG A 125 3.72 -25.92 -0.35
CA ARG A 125 4.40 -25.68 0.93
C ARG A 125 5.91 -25.90 0.79
N GLY A 126 6.70 -25.01 1.39
CA GLY A 126 8.17 -25.04 1.34
C GLY A 126 8.79 -24.60 -0.01
N LYS A 127 7.97 -24.29 -1.02
CA LYS A 127 8.43 -23.63 -2.25
C LYS A 127 8.27 -22.11 -2.21
N ALA A 128 7.42 -21.60 -1.34
CA ALA A 128 7.35 -20.18 -1.03
C ALA A 128 8.66 -19.70 -0.42
N ARG A 129 9.24 -18.65 -1.00
CA ARG A 129 10.43 -18.00 -0.45
C ARG A 129 10.11 -16.56 -0.20
N VAL A 130 10.46 -16.11 1.00
CA VAL A 130 10.41 -14.71 1.41
C VAL A 130 11.02 -13.79 0.37
N ARG A 131 12.12 -14.20 -0.30
CA ARG A 131 12.82 -13.42 -1.34
C ARG A 131 11.99 -13.19 -2.61
N ASP A 132 11.04 -14.09 -2.89
CA ASP A 132 10.21 -14.08 -4.10
C ASP A 132 8.93 -13.24 -3.89
N LEU A 133 8.70 -12.73 -2.67
CA LEU A 133 7.57 -11.85 -2.38
C LEU A 133 7.65 -10.57 -3.23
N PRO A 134 6.53 -10.16 -3.86
CA PRO A 134 6.51 -8.99 -4.72
C PRO A 134 6.78 -7.70 -3.93
N PRO A 135 7.34 -6.67 -4.56
CA PRO A 135 7.42 -5.34 -3.94
C PRO A 135 6.00 -4.86 -3.65
N GLY A 136 5.73 -4.56 -2.38
CA GLY A 136 4.43 -4.23 -1.84
C GLY A 136 4.55 -3.95 -0.35
N GLN A 137 3.50 -3.43 0.28
CA GLN A 137 3.55 -3.07 1.70
C GLN A 137 3.24 -4.27 2.61
N LEU A 138 2.38 -5.19 2.16
CA LEU A 138 1.85 -6.26 2.99
C LEU A 138 1.65 -7.56 2.19
N VAL A 139 2.06 -8.68 2.78
CA VAL A 139 1.73 -10.04 2.33
C VAL A 139 1.07 -10.78 3.49
N LEU A 140 -0.07 -11.43 3.23
CA LEU A 140 -0.74 -12.33 4.17
C LEU A 140 -0.50 -13.78 3.73
N GLN A 141 -0.25 -14.68 4.67
CA GLN A 141 0.01 -16.08 4.34
C GLN A 141 -0.61 -17.06 5.35
N THR A 142 -1.22 -18.12 4.84
CA THR A 142 -1.72 -19.26 5.63
C THR A 142 -1.55 -20.55 4.83
N CYS A 143 -1.55 -21.70 5.53
CA CYS A 143 -1.78 -22.99 4.89
C CYS A 143 -3.27 -23.13 4.47
N VAL A 144 -3.54 -23.95 3.46
CA VAL A 144 -4.91 -24.36 3.07
C VAL A 144 -5.09 -25.88 3.08
N SER A 145 -3.97 -26.59 2.98
CA SER A 145 -3.84 -28.03 3.17
C SER A 145 -2.43 -28.37 3.67
N PRO A 146 -2.14 -29.61 4.06
CA PRO A 146 -0.79 -30.00 4.50
C PRO A 146 0.33 -29.70 3.50
N THR A 147 -0.01 -29.60 2.21
CA THR A 147 0.94 -29.43 1.10
C THR A 147 0.80 -28.11 0.36
N LYS A 148 -0.20 -27.28 0.71
CA LYS A 148 -0.52 -26.03 0.00
C LYS A 148 -0.65 -24.86 0.95
N GLN A 149 -0.14 -23.73 0.53
CA GLN A 149 -0.30 -22.44 1.18
C GLN A 149 -0.79 -21.40 0.19
N VAL A 150 -1.40 -20.34 0.71
CA VAL A 150 -1.82 -19.18 -0.06
C VAL A 150 -1.04 -17.96 0.42
N GLU A 151 -0.63 -17.14 -0.54
CA GLU A 151 -0.07 -15.81 -0.32
C GLU A 151 -1.01 -14.78 -0.92
N VAL A 152 -1.34 -13.75 -0.16
CA VAL A 152 -2.21 -12.65 -0.57
C VAL A 152 -1.42 -11.35 -0.47
N SER A 153 -1.26 -10.66 -1.59
CA SER A 153 -0.58 -9.36 -1.62
C SER A 153 -1.60 -8.25 -1.47
N ALA A 154 -1.27 -7.23 -0.67
CA ALA A 154 -2.12 -6.07 -0.45
C ALA A 154 -1.32 -4.78 -0.35
N VAL A 155 -1.99 -3.66 -0.65
CA VAL A 155 -1.43 -2.30 -0.56
C VAL A 155 -2.31 -1.45 0.32
N MET A 156 -1.71 -0.59 1.14
CA MET A 156 -2.48 0.35 1.95
C MET A 156 -3.25 1.31 1.04
N VAL A 157 -4.53 1.51 1.37
CA VAL A 157 -5.43 2.45 0.69
C VAL A 157 -5.94 3.54 1.62
N GLN A 158 -5.85 3.32 2.93
CA GLN A 158 -6.17 4.34 3.93
C GLN A 158 -5.34 4.06 5.18
N ASP A 159 -4.59 5.06 5.62
CA ASP A 159 -3.87 5.01 6.88
C ASP A 159 -4.85 5.23 8.03
N ALA A 160 -4.70 4.49 9.13
CA ALA A 160 -5.41 4.84 10.36
C ALA A 160 -4.63 5.99 11.01
N VAL A 161 -5.02 7.22 10.69
CA VAL A 161 -4.45 8.40 11.34
C VAL A 161 -4.68 8.23 12.84
N ALA A 162 -3.58 8.14 13.61
CA ALA A 162 -3.65 8.10 15.07
C ALA A 162 -4.47 9.32 15.52
N SER A 163 -5.66 9.04 16.05
CA SER A 163 -6.55 10.06 16.62
C SER A 163 -6.05 10.48 18.00
#